data_AF-A0A3B8HYI3-F1
#
_entry.id   AF-A0A3B8HYI3-F1
#
_cell.length_a   1.000
_cell.length_b   1.000
_cell.length_c   1.000
_cell.angle_alpha   90.00
_cell.angle_beta   90.00
_cell.angle_gamma   90.00
#
_symmetry.space_group_name_H-M   'P 1'
#
loop_
_entity.id
_entity.type
_entity.pdbx_description
1 polymer ?
#
loop_
_entity_poly.entity_id
_entity_poly.type
_entity_poly.pdbx_seq_one_letter_code
_entity_poly.pdbx_strand_id
1 'polypeptide(L)'
;MKIVTFGELLLRFCPPGHLRFSQAGSYEVSVGGAEANVAMSLAQFGDQVSYVSAIPNNDLGFTALREVNKWGVNTDHVKVGGDKMGLYFLEKGASLRGGNIIYDRAGSAFSEVNADTYNWEEILEGADWFHWTGITPAVSAGAAEATARAIKIARERKIPVSCDLNYRSKLWK
;
A
#
# COMPACT_ATOMS: atom_id res chain seq x y z
N MET A 1 -7.68 16.13 10.58
CA MET A 1 -8.70 15.65 9.61
C MET A 1 -8.76 14.13 9.68
N LYS A 2 -9.92 13.52 9.37
CA LYS A 2 -10.05 12.06 9.19
C LYS A 2 -9.77 11.71 7.73
N ILE A 3 -8.60 11.14 7.46
CA ILE A 3 -8.13 10.84 6.10
C ILE A 3 -8.13 9.34 5.88
N VAL A 4 -8.70 8.88 4.76
CA VAL A 4 -8.70 7.48 4.36
C VAL A 4 -7.77 7.29 3.18
N THR A 5 -6.91 6.29 3.25
CA THR A 5 -5.96 5.90 2.19
C THR A 5 -6.21 4.45 1.79
N PHE A 6 -6.12 4.12 0.50
CA PHE A 6 -6.34 2.76 0.01
C PHE A 6 -5.23 2.32 -0.95
N GLY A 7 -4.47 1.28 -0.57
CA GLY A 7 -3.44 0.73 -1.44
C GLY A 7 -2.75 -0.51 -0.90
N GLU A 8 -1.75 -0.98 -1.65
CA GLU A 8 -1.02 -2.19 -1.30
C GLU A 8 0.13 -1.92 -0.32
N LEU A 9 0.21 -2.74 0.72
CA LEU A 9 1.36 -2.79 1.62
C LEU A 9 2.34 -3.86 1.15
N LEU A 10 3.63 -3.51 1.10
CA LEU A 10 4.70 -4.39 0.65
C LEU A 10 5.82 -4.47 1.69
N LEU A 11 6.51 -5.62 1.74
CA LEU A 11 7.82 -5.72 2.39
C LEU A 11 8.93 -5.42 1.38
N ARG A 12 9.79 -4.47 1.74
CA ARG A 12 11.00 -4.11 1.00
C ARG A 12 12.20 -4.87 1.56
N PHE A 13 12.94 -5.53 0.69
CA PHE A 13 14.25 -6.12 0.99
C PHE A 13 15.34 -5.31 0.28
N CYS A 14 16.28 -4.77 1.04
CA CYS A 14 17.36 -3.94 0.50
C CYS A 14 18.73 -4.46 0.96
N PRO A 15 19.67 -4.77 0.05
CA PRO A 15 21.06 -5.03 0.44
C PRO A 15 21.65 -3.88 1.27
N PRO A 16 22.52 -4.17 2.25
CA PRO A 16 23.17 -3.12 3.04
C PRO A 16 24.10 -2.27 2.17
N GLY A 17 24.21 -0.98 2.50
CA GLY A 17 25.03 -0.02 1.77
C GLY A 17 24.64 0.10 0.29
N HIS A 18 25.59 -0.17 -0.60
CA HIS A 18 25.40 -0.15 -2.07
C HIS A 18 25.71 -1.51 -2.72
N LEU A 19 25.63 -2.60 -1.95
CA LEU A 19 25.81 -3.95 -2.48
C LEU A 19 24.72 -4.28 -3.52
N ARG A 20 25.11 -5.09 -4.50
CA ARG A 20 24.17 -5.72 -5.44
C ARG A 20 23.58 -6.99 -4.84
N PHE A 21 22.46 -7.47 -5.39
CA PHE A 21 21.81 -8.71 -4.99
C PHE A 21 22.76 -9.91 -4.99
N SER A 22 23.63 -10.00 -6.01
CA SER A 22 24.63 -11.07 -6.12
C SER A 22 25.77 -11.00 -5.09
N GLN A 23 25.90 -9.88 -4.39
CA GLN A 23 26.94 -9.64 -3.37
C GLN A 23 26.38 -9.69 -1.95
N ALA A 24 25.06 -9.64 -1.81
CA ALA A 24 24.38 -9.51 -0.53
C ALA A 24 24.26 -10.88 0.17
N GLY A 25 24.80 -10.99 1.39
CA GLY A 25 24.53 -12.11 2.28
C GLY A 25 23.34 -11.88 3.23
N SER A 26 22.78 -10.67 3.22
CA SER A 26 21.68 -10.25 4.08
C SER A 26 20.91 -9.08 3.47
N TYR A 27 19.70 -8.84 3.97
CA TYR A 27 18.82 -7.77 3.52
C TYR A 27 18.24 -7.01 4.73
N GLU A 28 18.23 -5.69 4.63
CA GLU A 28 17.45 -4.81 5.49
C GLU A 28 15.98 -4.90 5.06
N VAL A 29 15.10 -5.27 6.01
CA VAL A 29 13.66 -5.37 5.78
C VAL A 29 12.98 -4.11 6.29
N SER A 30 12.14 -3.51 5.46
CA SER A 30 11.27 -2.39 5.85
C SER A 30 9.90 -2.51 5.18
N VAL A 31 8.92 -1.76 5.65
CA VAL A 31 7.60 -1.70 5.03
C VAL A 31 7.55 -0.55 4.04
N GLY A 32 6.79 -0.71 2.95
CA GLY A 32 6.54 0.34 2.00
C GLY A 32 5.22 0.15 1.26
N GLY A 33 4.70 1.25 0.72
CA GLY A 33 3.48 1.32 -0.08
C GLY A 33 3.23 2.79 -0.39
N ALA A 34 2.79 3.14 -1.59
CA ALA A 34 2.65 4.55 -1.95
C ALA A 34 1.64 5.25 -1.03
N GLU A 35 0.47 4.63 -0.87
CA GLU A 35 -0.61 5.10 -0.01
C GLU A 35 -0.27 4.94 1.47
N ALA A 36 0.42 3.86 1.85
CA ALA A 36 0.88 3.64 3.22
C ALA A 36 1.87 4.74 3.67
N ASN A 37 2.79 5.15 2.80
CA ASN A 37 3.75 6.21 3.09
C ASN A 37 3.07 7.56 3.30
N VAL A 38 2.04 7.86 2.49
CA VAL A 38 1.19 9.05 2.68
C VAL A 38 0.47 8.96 4.03
N ALA A 39 -0.09 7.79 4.35
CA ALA A 39 -0.81 7.58 5.59
C ALA A 39 0.06 7.81 6.83
N MET A 40 1.24 7.19 6.87
CA MET A 40 2.19 7.34 7.97
C MET A 40 2.70 8.79 8.10
N SER A 41 2.92 9.49 6.98
CA SER A 41 3.36 10.89 7.00
C SER A 41 2.28 11.82 7.55
N LEU A 42 1.03 11.64 7.13
CA LEU A 42 -0.10 12.45 7.62
C LEU A 42 -0.37 12.20 9.12
N ALA A 43 -0.25 10.95 9.57
CA ALA A 43 -0.35 10.63 10.99
C ALA A 43 0.74 11.33 11.81
N GLN A 44 1.97 11.42 11.30
CA GLN A 44 3.05 12.19 11.93
C GLN A 44 2.78 13.70 11.95
N PHE A 45 2.01 14.23 11.00
CA PHE A 45 1.58 15.63 11.02
C PHE A 45 0.39 15.90 11.94
N GLY A 46 -0.14 14.87 12.62
CA GLY A 46 -1.22 14.98 13.59
C GLY A 46 -2.62 14.73 13.04
N ASP A 47 -2.74 14.27 11.79
CA ASP A 47 -4.03 13.85 11.23
C ASP A 47 -4.46 12.47 11.72
N GLN A 48 -5.78 12.24 11.73
CA GLN A 48 -6.35 10.92 12.01
C GLN A 48 -6.43 10.16 10.70
N VAL A 49 -5.58 9.15 10.52
CA VAL A 49 -5.50 8.43 9.26
C VAL A 49 -5.95 7.00 9.41
N SER A 50 -6.82 6.53 8.51
CA SER A 50 -7.13 5.12 8.34
C SER A 50 -6.53 4.59 7.04
N TYR A 51 -5.82 3.48 7.14
CA TYR A 51 -5.21 2.79 6.02
C TYR A 51 -5.99 1.50 5.70
N VAL A 52 -6.50 1.43 4.47
CA VAL A 52 -7.27 0.32 3.95
C VAL A 52 -6.37 -0.50 3.03
N SER A 53 -6.25 -1.80 3.30
CA SER A 53 -5.38 -2.74 2.57
C SER A 53 -5.80 -4.18 2.87
N ALA A 54 -5.06 -5.15 2.34
CA ALA A 54 -5.10 -6.55 2.75
C ALA A 54 -3.69 -7.10 3.00
N ILE A 55 -3.58 -8.07 3.90
CA ILE A 55 -2.36 -8.79 4.27
C ILE A 55 -2.67 -10.28 4.48
N PRO A 56 -1.70 -11.19 4.29
CA PRO A 56 -1.90 -12.61 4.62
C PRO A 56 -1.97 -12.84 6.12
N ASN A 57 -2.61 -13.94 6.52
CA ASN A 57 -2.68 -14.39 7.92
C ASN A 57 -1.38 -15.10 8.36
N ASN A 58 -0.27 -14.37 8.37
CA ASN A 58 1.03 -14.89 8.80
C ASN A 58 1.92 -13.78 9.37
N ASP A 59 3.06 -14.18 9.94
CA ASP A 59 3.98 -13.27 10.62
C ASP A 59 4.53 -12.15 9.73
N LEU A 60 4.68 -12.38 8.42
CA LEU A 60 5.11 -11.34 7.48
C LEU A 60 4.04 -10.25 7.35
N GLY A 61 2.77 -10.65 7.19
CA GLY A 61 1.64 -9.73 7.15
C GLY A 61 1.52 -8.92 8.43
N PHE A 62 1.52 -9.58 9.59
CA PHE A 62 1.40 -8.90 10.89
C PHE A 62 2.61 -8.04 11.23
N THR A 63 3.81 -8.41 10.79
CA THR A 63 5.00 -7.55 10.92
C THR A 63 4.84 -6.28 10.11
N ALA A 64 4.36 -6.39 8.87
CA ALA A 64 4.12 -5.22 8.04
C ALA A 64 3.06 -4.30 8.64
N LEU A 65 1.95 -4.88 9.13
CA LEU A 65 0.86 -4.14 9.77
C LEU A 65 1.31 -3.44 11.04
N ARG A 66 2.14 -4.10 11.86
CA ARG A 66 2.68 -3.53 13.10
C ARG A 66 3.50 -2.29 12.81
N GLU A 67 4.28 -2.28 11.73
CA GLU A 67 5.07 -1.11 11.36
C GLU A 67 4.17 0.09 11.07
N VAL A 68 3.10 -0.08 10.29
CA VAL A 68 2.12 1.00 10.00
C VAL A 68 1.47 1.51 11.30
N ASN A 69 1.06 0.60 12.19
CA ASN A 69 0.46 0.95 13.47
C ASN A 69 1.38 1.76 14.39
N LYS A 70 2.71 1.54 14.36
CA LYS A 70 3.66 2.32 15.17
C LYS A 70 3.62 3.81 14.84
N TRP A 71 3.22 4.18 13.63
CA TRP A 71 3.13 5.57 13.19
C TRP A 71 1.79 6.24 13.56
N GLY A 72 0.92 5.54 14.31
CA GLY A 72 -0.38 6.08 14.75
C GLY A 72 -1.48 6.00 13.70
N VAL A 73 -1.28 5.23 12.63
CA VAL A 73 -2.27 5.00 11.57
C VAL A 73 -3.26 3.93 12.04
N ASN A 74 -4.56 4.19 11.92
CA ASN A 74 -5.60 3.19 12.16
C ASN A 74 -5.59 2.13 11.04
N THR A 75 -5.50 0.86 11.41
CA THR A 75 -5.50 -0.27 10.47
C THR A 75 -6.68 -1.22 10.65
N ASP A 76 -7.77 -0.79 11.28
CA ASP A 76 -8.93 -1.64 11.58
C ASP A 76 -9.64 -2.14 10.31
N HIS A 77 -9.43 -1.43 9.20
CA HIS A 77 -9.98 -1.77 7.89
C HIS A 77 -9.02 -2.57 7.00
N VAL A 78 -7.86 -3.01 7.54
CA VAL A 78 -6.98 -3.93 6.83
C VAL A 78 -7.55 -5.35 6.90
N LYS A 79 -7.81 -5.96 5.75
CA LYS A 79 -8.28 -7.34 5.67
C LYS A 79 -7.15 -8.33 5.89
N VAL A 80 -7.40 -9.31 6.73
CA VAL A 80 -6.49 -10.44 6.93
C VAL A 80 -7.04 -11.63 6.16
N GLY A 81 -6.31 -12.08 5.15
CA GLY A 81 -6.72 -13.16 4.25
C GLY A 81 -5.76 -13.34 3.08
N GLY A 82 -5.92 -14.41 2.31
CA GLY A 82 -4.96 -14.81 1.29
C GLY A 82 -3.64 -15.35 1.88
N ASP A 83 -2.76 -15.83 1.01
CA ASP A 83 -1.62 -16.65 1.43
C ASP A 83 -0.27 -15.92 1.38
N LYS A 84 -0.16 -14.86 0.57
CA LYS A 84 1.13 -14.24 0.24
C LYS A 84 1.18 -12.75 0.55
N MET A 85 2.32 -12.32 1.12
CA MET A 85 2.65 -10.91 1.29
C MET A 85 3.30 -10.40 0.00
N GLY A 86 2.90 -9.22 -0.48
CA GLY A 86 3.58 -8.60 -1.61
C GLY A 86 4.97 -8.12 -1.21
N LEU A 87 5.97 -8.43 -2.03
CA LEU A 87 7.37 -8.09 -1.76
C LEU A 87 7.96 -7.24 -2.88
N TYR A 88 9.00 -6.49 -2.57
CA TYR A 88 9.93 -5.99 -3.58
C TYR A 88 11.35 -5.91 -3.05
N PHE A 89 12.29 -6.08 -3.97
CA PHE A 89 13.72 -6.01 -3.71
C PHE A 89 14.25 -4.74 -4.34
N LEU A 90 15.06 -3.97 -3.59
CA LEU A 90 15.62 -2.70 -4.03
C LEU A 90 17.15 -2.75 -3.92
N GLU A 91 17.86 -2.70 -5.04
CA GLU A 91 19.28 -2.35 -5.04
C GLU A 91 19.41 -0.83 -5.03
N LYS A 92 20.06 -0.28 -3.99
CA LYS A 92 20.42 1.13 -3.97
C LYS A 92 21.40 1.42 -5.11
N GLY A 93 21.11 2.46 -5.89
CA GLY A 93 22.03 2.99 -6.90
C GLY A 93 23.26 3.62 -6.26
N ALA A 94 24.29 3.90 -7.06
CA ALA A 94 25.47 4.65 -6.64
C ALA A 94 26.09 5.35 -7.85
N SER A 95 26.28 6.68 -7.75
CA SER A 95 26.78 7.50 -8.86
C SER A 95 25.96 7.25 -10.14
N LEU A 96 26.61 6.90 -11.25
CA LEU A 96 25.97 6.63 -12.56
C LEU A 96 25.14 5.34 -12.58
N ARG A 97 25.29 4.44 -11.60
CA ARG A 97 24.48 3.22 -11.51
C ARG A 97 23.14 3.55 -10.88
N GLY A 98 22.08 3.50 -11.70
CA GLY A 98 20.71 3.59 -11.22
C GLY A 98 20.35 2.51 -10.19
N GLY A 99 19.30 2.76 -9.41
CA GLY A 99 18.69 1.73 -8.57
C GLY A 99 17.99 0.67 -9.41
N ASN A 100 17.87 -0.53 -8.87
CA ASN A 100 17.19 -1.65 -9.52
C ASN A 100 16.09 -2.19 -8.60
N ILE A 101 14.93 -2.50 -9.18
CA ILE A 101 13.77 -2.97 -8.43
C ILE A 101 13.23 -4.25 -9.06
N ILE A 102 13.07 -5.28 -8.25
CA ILE A 102 12.38 -6.52 -8.60
C ILE A 102 11.12 -6.60 -7.73
N TYR A 103 9.96 -6.77 -8.35
CA TYR A 103 8.69 -6.93 -7.63
C TYR A 103 8.30 -8.41 -7.58
N ASP A 104 7.88 -8.85 -6.41
CA ASP A 104 7.23 -10.15 -6.19
C ASP A 104 5.90 -9.93 -5.45
N ARG A 105 4.97 -9.30 -6.16
CA ARG A 105 3.64 -8.93 -5.63
C ARG A 105 2.47 -9.64 -6.31
N ALA A 106 2.72 -10.43 -7.35
CA ALA A 106 1.67 -11.22 -7.98
C ALA A 106 1.16 -12.30 -7.01
N GLY A 107 -0.16 -12.42 -6.89
CA GLY A 107 -0.83 -13.32 -5.96
C GLY A 107 -0.69 -12.88 -4.49
N SER A 108 -0.35 -11.62 -4.22
CA SER A 108 -0.41 -11.09 -2.86
C SER A 108 -1.87 -11.02 -2.39
N ALA A 109 -2.07 -11.06 -1.07
CA ALA A 109 -3.37 -10.87 -0.43
C ALA A 109 -4.10 -9.61 -0.95
N PHE A 110 -3.36 -8.52 -1.20
CA PHE A 110 -3.95 -7.31 -1.78
C PHE A 110 -4.33 -7.46 -3.24
N SER A 111 -3.56 -8.19 -4.05
CA SER A 111 -3.89 -8.41 -5.46
C SER A 111 -5.15 -9.26 -5.65
N GLU A 112 -5.55 -10.04 -4.63
CA GLU A 112 -6.72 -10.93 -4.65
C GLU A 112 -8.01 -10.30 -4.10
N VAL A 113 -7.95 -9.05 -3.64
CA VAL A 113 -9.16 -8.33 -3.20
C VAL A 113 -10.11 -8.09 -4.37
N ASN A 114 -11.39 -7.95 -4.07
CA ASN A 114 -12.47 -7.68 -5.03
C ASN A 114 -13.30 -6.45 -4.62
N ALA A 115 -14.25 -6.06 -5.46
CA ALA A 115 -15.10 -4.88 -5.27
C ALA A 115 -15.94 -4.88 -3.97
N ASP A 116 -16.23 -6.07 -3.43
CA ASP A 116 -17.07 -6.28 -2.24
C ASP A 116 -16.25 -6.55 -0.97
N THR A 117 -14.92 -6.57 -1.09
CA THR A 117 -14.02 -6.85 0.05
C THR A 117 -14.15 -5.80 1.15
N TYR A 118 -14.50 -4.56 0.80
CA TYR A 118 -14.52 -3.42 1.71
C TYR A 118 -15.91 -2.78 1.77
N ASN A 119 -16.42 -2.59 3.00
CA ASN A 119 -17.64 -1.81 3.25
C ASN A 119 -17.32 -0.31 3.19
N TRP A 120 -17.23 0.23 1.98
CA TRP A 120 -16.84 1.63 1.76
C TRP A 120 -17.80 2.66 2.37
N GLU A 121 -19.08 2.31 2.55
CA GLU A 121 -20.04 3.18 3.24
C GLU A 121 -19.65 3.38 4.72
N GLU A 122 -19.21 2.33 5.37
CA GLU A 122 -18.74 2.39 6.76
C GLU A 122 -17.36 3.05 6.86
N ILE A 123 -16.43 2.60 6.01
CA ILE A 123 -15.03 3.08 6.03
C ILE A 123 -14.93 4.59 5.79
N LEU A 124 -15.75 5.12 4.86
CA LEU A 124 -15.77 6.54 4.52
C LEU A 124 -16.72 7.36 5.40
N GLU A 125 -17.32 6.78 6.44
CA GLU A 125 -18.18 7.53 7.36
C GLU A 125 -17.38 8.57 8.14
N GLY A 126 -17.79 9.84 8.04
CA GLY A 126 -17.11 10.96 8.68
C GLY A 126 -15.70 11.25 8.15
N ALA A 127 -15.29 10.67 7.02
CA ALA A 127 -14.00 10.97 6.41
C ALA A 127 -14.00 12.35 5.76
N ASP A 128 -12.95 13.14 6.02
CA ASP A 128 -12.72 14.46 5.44
C ASP A 128 -12.00 14.36 4.08
N TRP A 129 -11.31 13.24 3.81
CA TRP A 129 -10.51 13.08 2.61
C TRP A 129 -10.31 11.61 2.24
N PHE A 130 -10.28 11.33 0.94
CA PHE A 130 -9.88 10.03 0.40
C PHE A 130 -8.67 10.16 -0.55
N HIS A 131 -7.67 9.30 -0.37
CA HIS A 131 -6.45 9.29 -1.17
C HIS A 131 -6.14 7.89 -1.71
N TRP A 132 -5.74 7.84 -2.98
CA TRP A 132 -5.29 6.63 -3.67
C TRP A 132 -4.22 6.98 -4.70
N THR A 133 -3.46 5.99 -5.17
CA THR A 133 -2.52 6.18 -6.27
C THR A 133 -2.83 5.29 -7.47
N GLY A 134 -2.37 5.69 -8.66
CA GLY A 134 -2.49 4.91 -9.90
C GLY A 134 -1.79 3.54 -9.86
N ILE A 135 -1.04 3.21 -8.81
CA ILE A 135 -0.54 1.85 -8.59
C ILE A 135 -1.68 0.92 -8.23
N THR A 136 -2.59 1.33 -7.34
CA THR A 136 -3.63 0.48 -6.77
C THR A 136 -4.55 -0.17 -7.81
N PRO A 137 -5.20 0.57 -8.73
CA PRO A 137 -5.99 -0.06 -9.78
C PRO A 137 -5.16 -0.85 -10.79
N ALA A 138 -3.84 -0.63 -10.85
CA ALA A 138 -2.94 -1.38 -11.72
C ALA A 138 -2.48 -2.71 -11.10
N VAL A 139 -2.75 -2.97 -9.81
CA VAL A 139 -2.35 -4.23 -9.17
C VAL A 139 -3.21 -5.40 -9.66
N SER A 140 -4.53 -5.21 -9.70
CA SER A 140 -5.49 -6.24 -10.15
C SER A 140 -6.83 -5.62 -10.54
N ALA A 141 -7.64 -6.38 -11.28
CA ALA A 141 -9.00 -5.97 -11.65
C ALA A 141 -9.86 -5.69 -10.41
N GLY A 142 -9.79 -6.55 -9.39
CA GLY A 142 -10.56 -6.37 -8.16
C GLY A 142 -10.11 -5.17 -7.33
N ALA A 143 -8.81 -4.85 -7.31
CA ALA A 143 -8.32 -3.60 -6.71
C ALA A 143 -8.79 -2.36 -7.49
N ALA A 144 -8.87 -2.45 -8.82
CA ALA A 144 -9.41 -1.38 -9.66
C ALA A 144 -10.90 -1.13 -9.38
N GLU A 145 -11.71 -2.19 -9.30
CA GLU A 145 -13.13 -2.10 -8.98
C GLU A 145 -13.37 -1.56 -7.56
N ALA A 146 -12.60 -2.04 -6.57
CA ALA A 146 -12.66 -1.53 -5.21
C ALA A 146 -12.31 -0.02 -5.15
N THR A 147 -11.29 0.41 -5.90
CA THR A 147 -10.91 1.82 -6.02
C THR A 147 -12.04 2.64 -6.63
N ALA A 148 -12.62 2.17 -7.74
CA ALA A 148 -13.72 2.85 -8.41
C ALA A 148 -14.94 3.00 -7.49
N ARG A 149 -15.25 1.97 -6.70
CA ARG A 149 -16.34 1.99 -5.71
C ARG A 149 -16.07 2.99 -4.58
N ALA A 150 -14.86 3.01 -4.04
CA ALA A 150 -14.45 3.99 -3.02
C ALA A 150 -14.62 5.42 -3.54
N ILE A 151 -14.15 5.71 -4.76
CA ILE A 151 -14.27 7.03 -5.40
C ILE A 151 -15.75 7.40 -5.59
N LYS A 152 -16.59 6.46 -6.06
CA LYS A 152 -18.02 6.70 -6.25
C LYS A 152 -18.69 7.12 -4.94
N ILE A 153 -18.48 6.36 -3.87
CA ILE A 153 -19.08 6.62 -2.55
C ILE A 153 -18.53 7.92 -1.96
N ALA A 154 -17.23 8.18 -2.08
CA ALA A 154 -16.63 9.44 -1.67
C ALA A 154 -17.28 10.64 -2.38
N ARG A 155 -17.53 10.55 -3.69
CA ARG A 155 -18.22 11.59 -4.45
C ARG A 155 -19.68 11.78 -4.04
N GLU A 156 -20.42 10.70 -3.82
CA GLU A 156 -21.81 10.75 -3.33
C GLU A 156 -21.90 11.45 -1.96
N ARG A 157 -20.89 11.24 -1.12
CA ARG A 157 -20.75 11.87 0.20
C ARG A 157 -20.04 13.22 0.20
N LYS A 158 -19.68 13.74 -0.99
CA LYS A 158 -18.94 15.01 -1.17
C LYS A 158 -17.59 15.07 -0.44
N ILE A 159 -16.96 13.90 -0.25
CA ILE A 159 -15.62 13.78 0.32
C ILE A 159 -14.61 14.11 -0.80
N PRO A 160 -13.70 15.08 -0.59
CA PRO A 160 -12.60 15.34 -1.51
C PRO A 160 -11.78 14.08 -1.80
N VAL A 161 -11.49 13.85 -3.09
CA VAL A 161 -10.66 12.73 -3.55
C VAL A 161 -9.38 13.29 -4.16
N SER A 162 -8.24 12.79 -3.68
CA SER A 162 -6.93 13.06 -4.28
C SER A 162 -6.37 11.80 -4.94
N CYS A 163 -5.66 11.99 -6.04
CA CYS A 163 -4.99 10.92 -6.77
C CYS A 163 -3.55 11.31 -7.07
N ASP A 164 -2.60 10.45 -6.72
CA ASP A 164 -1.27 10.44 -7.31
C ASP A 164 -1.27 9.49 -8.51
N LEU A 165 -1.09 10.01 -9.73
CA LEU A 165 -1.13 9.21 -10.96
C LEU A 165 -0.12 8.06 -10.96
N ASN A 166 1.04 8.26 -10.34
CA ASN A 166 2.08 7.25 -10.09
C ASN A 166 2.23 6.17 -11.19
N TYR A 167 2.31 6.59 -12.46
CA TYR A 167 2.23 5.66 -13.59
C TYR A 167 3.35 4.62 -13.56
N ARG A 168 2.99 3.35 -13.76
CA ARG A 168 3.91 2.20 -13.78
C ARG A 168 3.57 1.31 -14.97
N SER A 169 4.25 1.52 -16.08
CA SER A 169 4.04 0.75 -17.32
C SER A 169 4.11 -0.77 -17.15
N LYS A 170 4.85 -1.28 -16.15
CA LYS A 170 4.96 -2.71 -15.85
C LYS A 170 3.72 -3.31 -15.15
N LEU A 171 2.84 -2.49 -14.60
CA LEU A 171 1.62 -2.95 -13.90
C LEU A 171 0.39 -2.90 -14.80
N TRP A 172 0.29 -1.88 -15.65
CA TRP A 172 -0.82 -1.74 -16.57
C TRP A 172 -0.77 -2.78 -17.68
N LYS A 173 -1.89 -3.46 -17.90
CA LYS A 173 -2.12 -4.47 -18.95
C LYS A 173 -3.28 -4.05 -19.83
#